data_AF-A0A953BE94-F1
#
_entry.id   AF-A0A953BE94-F1
#
_cell.length_a   1.000
_cell.length_b   1.000
_cell.length_c   1.000
_cell.angle_alpha   90.00
_cell.angle_beta   90.00
_cell.angle_gamma   90.00
#
_symmetry.space_group_name_H-M   'P 1'
#
loop_
_entity.id
_entity.type
_entity.pdbx_description
1 polymer ?
#
loop_
_entity_poly.entity_id
_entity_poly.type
_entity_poly.pdbx_seq_one_letter_code
_entity_poly.pdbx_strand_id
1 'polypeptide(L)'
;MPEDAFDILGLEPGFDLDPARIERAFLTRAAQTHPDLVGDDDRAAALAARLTDARRQLDNLETRANLLLARLDGPGKDQDKSLPSGFLVEIMDLRERVESALASGDPDARRRELDAALAQRQDYHHRIRDLFILATPNRGGDAPLLRQIRTQLNAWRYIERLIEQLDSEYPADNPERGRLGPDSEQG
;
A
#
# COMPACT_ATOMS: atom_id res chain seq x y z
N MET A 1 -5.26 -6.22 21.89
CA MET A 1 -4.78 -5.31 20.83
C MET A 1 -5.87 -4.29 20.58
N PRO A 2 -5.56 -3.02 20.33
CA PRO A 2 -6.55 -2.07 19.84
C PRO A 2 -7.15 -2.56 18.51
N GLU A 3 -8.43 -2.28 18.27
CA GLU A 3 -9.09 -2.57 16.98
C GLU A 3 -8.34 -1.88 15.84
N ASP A 4 -8.00 -2.64 14.81
CA ASP A 4 -7.40 -2.11 13.59
C ASP A 4 -8.43 -1.93 12.45
N ALA A 5 -7.96 -1.50 11.28
CA ALA A 5 -8.83 -1.22 10.14
C ALA A 5 -9.64 -2.43 9.64
N PHE A 6 -9.12 -3.65 9.76
CA PHE A 6 -9.87 -4.86 9.39
C PHE A 6 -11.02 -5.09 10.38
N ASP A 7 -10.79 -4.91 11.69
CA ASP A 7 -11.85 -5.03 12.71
C ASP A 7 -12.94 -3.96 12.54
N ILE A 8 -12.51 -2.71 12.31
CA ILE A 8 -13.40 -1.56 12.14
C ILE A 8 -14.37 -1.78 10.97
N LEU A 9 -13.87 -2.30 9.85
CA LEU A 9 -14.68 -2.61 8.67
C LEU A 9 -15.32 -4.01 8.70
N GLY A 10 -14.94 -4.86 9.65
CA GLY A 10 -15.42 -6.24 9.75
C GLY A 10 -15.00 -7.12 8.58
N LEU A 11 -13.76 -6.95 8.12
CA LEU A 11 -13.18 -7.70 7.01
C LEU A 11 -12.21 -8.76 7.54
N GLU A 12 -12.19 -9.92 6.88
CA GLU A 12 -11.16 -10.92 7.12
C GLU A 12 -9.79 -10.35 6.70
N PRO A 13 -8.75 -10.43 7.55
CA PRO A 13 -7.43 -9.91 7.22
C PRO A 13 -6.85 -10.58 5.98
N GLY A 14 -6.32 -9.77 5.07
CA GLY A 14 -5.70 -10.27 3.85
C GLY A 14 -4.94 -9.18 3.10
N PHE A 15 -3.89 -9.60 2.39
CA PHE A 15 -3.11 -8.69 1.56
C PHE A 15 -3.87 -8.39 0.26
N ASP A 16 -4.36 -9.43 -0.40
CA ASP A 16 -5.08 -9.36 -1.67
C ASP A 16 -6.60 -9.18 -1.48
N LEU A 17 -6.99 -8.14 -0.74
CA LEU A 17 -8.40 -7.74 -0.63
C LEU A 17 -8.84 -6.96 -1.86
N ASP A 18 -9.97 -7.40 -2.43
CA ASP A 18 -10.68 -6.71 -3.52
C ASP A 18 -11.14 -5.31 -3.05
N PRO A 19 -10.76 -4.22 -3.75
CA PRO A 19 -11.22 -2.86 -3.45
C PRO A 19 -12.75 -2.75 -3.38
N ALA A 20 -13.49 -3.47 -4.22
CA ALA A 20 -14.95 -3.46 -4.18
C ALA A 20 -15.50 -4.08 -2.88
N ARG A 21 -14.79 -5.04 -2.30
CA ARG A 21 -15.13 -5.63 -0.99
C ARG A 21 -14.90 -4.64 0.14
N ILE A 22 -13.81 -3.87 0.09
CA ILE A 22 -13.50 -2.83 1.07
C ILE A 22 -14.56 -1.73 1.03
N GLU A 23 -14.89 -1.24 -0.17
CA GLU A 23 -15.88 -0.20 -0.36
C GLU A 23 -17.27 -0.62 0.13
N ARG A 24 -17.70 -1.85 -0.21
CA ARG A 24 -18.97 -2.39 0.28
C ARG A 24 -19.03 -2.49 1.80
N ALA A 25 -17.93 -2.92 2.43
CA ALA A 25 -17.85 -3.01 3.89
C ALA A 25 -17.94 -1.61 4.53
N PHE A 26 -17.23 -0.62 3.97
CA PHE A 26 -17.31 0.77 4.40
C PHE A 26 -18.72 1.33 4.30
N LEU A 27 -19.37 1.24 3.14
CA LEU A 27 -20.73 1.76 2.94
C LEU A 27 -21.75 1.11 3.90
N THR A 28 -21.62 -0.20 4.12
CA THR A 28 -22.49 -0.94 5.05
C THR A 28 -22.36 -0.43 6.47
N ARG A 29 -21.13 -0.13 6.93
CA ARG A 29 -20.87 0.38 8.27
C ARG A 29 -21.22 1.86 8.41
N ALA A 30 -20.93 2.67 7.40
CA ALA A 30 -21.24 4.10 7.39
C ALA A 30 -22.75 4.38 7.44
N ALA A 31 -23.57 3.51 6.84
CA ALA A 31 -25.03 3.62 6.95
C ALA A 31 -25.55 3.50 8.40
N GLN A 32 -24.76 2.93 9.31
CA GLN A 32 -25.13 2.72 10.71
C GLN A 32 -24.65 3.87 11.64
N THR A 33 -23.93 4.86 11.11
CA THR A 33 -23.37 5.97 11.90
C THR A 33 -24.21 7.25 11.83
N HIS A 34 -25.45 7.19 11.34
CA HIS A 34 -26.32 8.36 11.25
C HIS A 34 -26.61 8.95 12.64
N PRO A 35 -26.61 10.29 12.82
CA PRO A 35 -26.85 10.89 14.13
C PRO A 35 -28.16 10.47 14.80
N ASP A 36 -29.23 10.31 14.02
CA ASP A 36 -30.51 9.79 14.51
C ASP A 36 -30.42 8.38 15.13
N LEU A 37 -29.44 7.56 14.71
CA LEU A 37 -29.21 6.22 15.26
C LEU A 37 -28.25 6.25 16.46
N VAL A 38 -27.32 7.20 16.49
CA VAL A 38 -26.27 7.30 17.51
C VAL A 38 -26.71 8.19 18.69
N GLY A 39 -27.69 9.07 18.47
CA GLY A 39 -28.26 9.99 19.45
C GLY A 39 -27.36 11.19 19.82
N ASP A 40 -26.24 11.36 19.12
CA ASP A 40 -25.22 12.37 19.38
C ASP A 40 -24.40 12.66 18.10
N ASP A 41 -24.46 13.90 17.62
CA ASP A 41 -23.80 14.38 16.40
C ASP A 41 -22.28 14.25 16.46
N ASP A 42 -21.66 14.58 17.61
CA ASP A 42 -20.21 14.55 17.77
C ASP A 42 -19.71 13.10 17.73
N ARG A 43 -20.45 12.20 18.37
CA ARG A 43 -20.16 10.77 18.35
C ARG A 43 -20.35 10.17 16.96
N ALA A 44 -21.40 10.57 16.23
CA ALA A 44 -21.63 10.14 14.86
C ALA A 44 -20.48 10.58 13.93
N ALA A 45 -20.05 11.84 14.03
CA ALA A 45 -18.93 12.37 13.27
C ALA A 45 -17.61 11.62 13.57
N ALA A 46 -17.33 11.34 14.84
CA ALA A 46 -16.14 10.58 15.24
C ALA A 46 -16.14 9.15 14.67
N LEU A 47 -17.30 8.48 14.66
CA LEU A 47 -17.44 7.15 14.05
C LEU A 47 -17.24 7.18 12.54
N ALA A 48 -17.83 8.16 11.85
CA ALA A 48 -17.67 8.32 10.41
C ALA A 48 -16.20 8.59 10.01
N ALA A 49 -15.50 9.43 10.78
CA ALA A 49 -14.08 9.69 10.59
C ALA A 49 -13.24 8.41 10.77
N ARG A 50 -13.55 7.61 11.80
CA ARG A 50 -12.88 6.33 12.07
C ARG A 50 -13.09 5.32 10.94
N LEU A 51 -14.31 5.22 10.39
CA LEU A 51 -14.58 4.35 9.23
C LEU A 51 -13.84 4.81 7.97
N THR A 52 -13.79 6.12 7.74
CA THR A 52 -13.10 6.70 6.58
C THR A 52 -11.60 6.43 6.65
N ASP A 53 -11.01 6.59 7.84
CA ASP A 53 -9.59 6.28 8.07
C ASP A 53 -9.31 4.78 7.88
N ALA A 54 -10.15 3.90 8.42
CA ALA A 54 -10.00 2.46 8.21
C ALA A 54 -10.07 2.07 6.74
N ARG A 55 -11.02 2.64 5.97
CA ARG A 55 -11.09 2.44 4.52
C ARG A 55 -9.80 2.89 3.84
N ARG A 56 -9.32 4.10 4.12
CA ARG A 56 -8.07 4.63 3.55
C ARG A 56 -6.86 3.72 3.85
N GLN A 57 -6.74 3.24 5.08
CA GLN A 57 -5.67 2.33 5.48
C GLN A 57 -5.74 1.00 4.74
N LEU A 58 -6.94 0.47 4.49
CA LEU A 58 -7.08 -0.75 3.71
C LEU A 58 -6.94 -0.50 2.21
N ASP A 59 -7.36 0.63 1.65
CA ASP A 59 -7.19 0.92 0.21
C ASP A 59 -5.70 1.04 -0.17
N ASN A 60 -4.87 1.63 0.70
CA ASN A 60 -3.42 1.69 0.53
C ASN A 60 -2.78 0.32 0.79
N LEU A 61 -2.18 -0.28 -0.24
CA LEU A 61 -1.60 -1.63 -0.14
C LEU A 61 -0.43 -1.71 0.84
N GLU A 62 0.39 -0.66 0.96
CA GLU A 62 1.52 -0.62 1.90
C GLU A 62 1.03 -0.67 3.36
N THR A 63 0.03 0.15 3.68
CA THR A 63 -0.58 0.24 5.00
C THR A 63 -1.29 -1.05 5.34
N ARG A 64 -2.09 -1.60 4.41
CA ARG A 64 -2.72 -2.91 4.54
C ARG A 64 -1.71 -4.02 4.84
N ALA A 65 -0.57 -4.04 4.14
CA ALA A 65 0.48 -5.04 4.35
C ALA A 65 1.10 -4.94 5.75
N ASN A 66 1.36 -3.71 6.23
CA ASN A 66 1.91 -3.50 7.56
C ASN A 66 0.91 -3.91 8.66
N LEU A 67 -0.39 -3.60 8.48
CA LEU A 67 -1.44 -4.06 9.40
C LEU A 67 -1.53 -5.59 9.45
N LEU A 68 -1.50 -6.24 8.29
CA LEU A 68 -1.54 -7.70 8.21
C LEU A 68 -0.31 -8.34 8.86
N LEU A 69 0.89 -7.79 8.61
CA LEU A 69 2.12 -8.28 9.24
C LEU A 69 2.06 -8.13 10.77
N ALA A 70 1.52 -7.01 11.27
CA ALA A 70 1.34 -6.78 12.71
C ALA A 70 0.36 -7.79 13.34
N ARG A 71 -0.72 -8.17 12.63
CA ARG A 71 -1.64 -9.22 13.09
C ARG A 71 -1.01 -10.61 13.19
N LEU A 72 0.05 -10.85 12.43
CA LEU A 72 0.82 -12.09 12.48
C LEU A 72 1.97 -12.03 13.50
N ASP A 73 2.02 -11.00 14.35
CA ASP A 73 3.11 -10.72 15.30
C ASP A 73 4.48 -10.53 14.60
N GLY A 74 4.46 -10.06 13.35
CA GLY A 74 5.65 -9.74 12.59
C GLY A 74 6.28 -8.41 12.99
N PRO A 75 7.56 -8.18 12.64
CA PRO A 75 8.27 -6.96 13.02
C PRO A 75 7.76 -5.74 12.26
N GLY A 76 7.58 -4.63 12.99
CA GLY A 76 7.28 -3.33 12.42
C GLY A 76 8.49 -2.67 11.75
N LYS A 77 8.25 -1.59 11.00
CA LYS A 77 9.26 -0.82 10.25
C LYS A 77 10.44 -0.33 11.10
N ASP A 78 10.20 0.01 12.37
CA ASP A 78 11.22 0.54 13.28
C ASP A 78 12.00 -0.57 13.99
N GLN A 79 11.48 -1.81 13.97
CA GLN A 79 12.09 -2.97 14.60
C GLN A 79 13.07 -3.70 13.67
N ASP A 80 12.82 -3.68 12.36
CA ASP A 80 13.67 -4.35 11.38
C ASP A 80 13.75 -3.58 10.06
N LYS A 81 14.95 -3.09 9.76
CA LYS A 81 15.31 -2.31 8.57
C LYS A 81 16.12 -3.12 7.55
N SER A 82 16.13 -4.44 7.68
CA SER A 82 16.87 -5.34 6.79
C SER A 82 16.37 -5.20 5.35
N LEU A 83 17.30 -5.37 4.41
CA LEU A 83 17.06 -5.35 2.97
C LEU A 83 17.50 -6.68 2.37
N PRO A 84 16.94 -7.09 1.21
CA PRO A 84 17.40 -8.29 0.51
C PRO A 84 18.89 -8.20 0.18
N SER A 85 19.57 -9.35 0.18
CA SER A 85 20.97 -9.41 -0.25
C SER A 85 21.11 -8.88 -1.68
N GLY A 86 22.13 -8.07 -1.95
CA GLY A 86 22.36 -7.45 -3.26
C GLY A 86 21.50 -6.21 -3.56
N PHE A 87 20.42 -5.98 -2.81
CA PHE A 87 19.47 -4.90 -3.10
C PHE A 87 20.09 -3.50 -3.09
N LEU A 88 21.08 -3.25 -2.23
CA LEU A 88 21.75 -1.95 -2.17
C LEU A 88 22.47 -1.60 -3.47
N VAL A 89 23.03 -2.58 -4.17
CA VAL A 89 23.69 -2.36 -5.45
C VAL A 89 22.62 -2.09 -6.52
N GLU A 90 21.60 -2.94 -6.58
CA GLU A 90 20.48 -2.80 -7.53
C GLU A 90 19.77 -1.44 -7.42
N ILE A 91 19.52 -0.96 -6.19
CA ILE A 91 18.82 0.30 -5.97
C ILE A 91 19.69 1.52 -6.26
N MET A 92 21.01 1.41 -6.13
CA MET A 92 21.94 2.48 -6.52
C MET A 92 21.95 2.64 -8.04
N ASP A 93 22.06 1.54 -8.78
CA ASP A 93 22.02 1.56 -10.25
C ASP A 93 20.69 2.12 -10.75
N LEU A 94 19.57 1.71 -10.14
CA LEU A 94 18.25 2.23 -10.50
C LEU A 94 18.12 3.74 -10.20
N ARG A 95 18.64 4.21 -9.06
CA ARG A 95 18.67 5.65 -8.74
C ARG A 95 19.44 6.46 -9.77
N GLU A 96 20.61 5.98 -10.19
CA GLU A 96 21.43 6.66 -11.18
C GLU A 96 20.67 6.81 -12.51
N ARG A 97 19.97 5.77 -12.97
CA ARG A 97 19.13 5.85 -14.17
C ARG A 97 17.99 6.85 -14.02
N VAL A 98 17.30 6.84 -12.89
CA VAL A 98 16.22 7.80 -12.59
C VAL A 98 16.73 9.23 -12.57
N GLU A 99 17.86 9.48 -11.90
CA GLU A 99 18.49 10.80 -11.84
C GLU A 99 18.93 11.28 -13.23
N SER A 100 19.52 10.39 -14.04
CA SER A 100 19.90 10.68 -15.42
C SER A 100 18.68 11.02 -16.29
N ALA A 101 17.60 10.24 -16.19
CA ALA A 101 16.36 10.49 -16.93
C ALA A 101 15.75 11.84 -16.55
N LEU A 102 15.69 12.18 -15.26
CA LEU A 102 15.17 13.46 -14.79
C LEU A 102 16.06 14.64 -15.22
N ALA A 103 17.38 14.50 -15.11
CA ALA A 103 18.33 15.53 -15.50
C ALA A 103 18.32 15.80 -17.02
N SER A 104 17.98 14.79 -17.83
CA SER A 104 17.90 14.93 -19.28
C SER A 104 16.74 15.83 -19.74
N GLY A 105 15.68 15.96 -18.93
CA GLY A 105 14.44 16.64 -19.33
C GLY A 105 13.66 15.91 -20.44
N ASP A 106 14.10 14.72 -20.87
CA ASP A 106 13.41 13.91 -21.87
C ASP A 106 12.19 13.20 -21.25
N PRO A 107 10.95 13.55 -21.66
CA PRO A 107 9.75 12.91 -21.16
C PRO A 107 9.71 11.39 -21.48
N ASP A 108 10.32 10.95 -22.58
CA ASP A 108 10.35 9.53 -22.93
C ASP A 108 11.34 8.75 -22.05
N ALA A 109 12.49 9.34 -21.71
CA ALA A 109 13.42 8.76 -20.73
C ALA A 109 12.76 8.60 -19.36
N ARG A 110 12.08 9.65 -18.90
CA ARG A 110 11.33 9.62 -17.64
C ARG A 110 10.23 8.55 -17.67
N ARG A 111 9.47 8.45 -18.76
CA ARG A 111 8.42 7.43 -18.92
C ARG A 111 8.99 6.01 -18.88
N ARG A 112 10.11 5.75 -19.56
CA ARG A 112 10.79 4.44 -19.54
C ARG A 112 11.18 4.01 -18.14
N GLU A 113 11.79 4.88 -17.35
CA GLU A 113 12.17 4.55 -15.97
C GLU A 113 10.94 4.39 -15.06
N LEU A 114 9.87 5.16 -15.29
CA LEU A 114 8.61 4.99 -14.57
C LEU A 114 7.98 3.62 -14.85
N ASP A 115 7.90 3.22 -16.11
CA ASP A 115 7.36 1.92 -16.49
C ASP A 115 8.18 0.77 -15.89
N ALA A 116 9.52 0.91 -15.86
CA ALA A 116 10.41 -0.05 -15.23
C ALA A 116 10.18 -0.15 -13.70
N ALA A 117 10.04 0.99 -13.02
CA ALA A 117 9.75 1.02 -11.59
C ALA A 117 8.37 0.44 -11.26
N LEU A 118 7.36 0.70 -12.10
CA LEU A 118 6.01 0.14 -11.98
C LEU A 118 5.99 -1.39 -12.17
N ALA A 119 6.78 -1.92 -13.11
CA ALA A 119 6.95 -3.36 -13.28
C ALA A 119 7.60 -3.99 -12.04
N GLN A 120 8.68 -3.38 -11.52
CA GLN A 120 9.34 -3.86 -10.31
C GLN A 120 8.42 -3.81 -9.08
N ARG A 121 7.54 -2.81 -8.98
CA ARG A 121 6.49 -2.75 -7.96
C ARG A 121 5.55 -3.96 -8.04
N GLN A 122 5.09 -4.33 -9.23
CA GLN A 122 4.23 -5.50 -9.41
C GLN A 122 4.92 -6.79 -8.96
N ASP A 123 6.22 -6.94 -9.25
CA ASP A 123 7.01 -8.08 -8.78
C ASP A 123 7.08 -8.15 -7.25
N TYR A 124 7.26 -7.01 -6.58
CA TYR A 124 7.19 -6.92 -5.13
C TYR A 124 5.81 -7.29 -4.60
N HIS A 125 4.74 -6.79 -5.20
CA HIS A 125 3.37 -7.14 -4.79
C HIS A 125 3.13 -8.65 -4.89
N HIS A 126 3.51 -9.29 -6.00
CA HIS A 126 3.38 -10.73 -6.17
C HIS A 126 4.18 -11.50 -5.12
N ARG A 127 5.45 -11.14 -4.92
CA ARG A 127 6.30 -11.82 -3.93
C ARG A 127 5.77 -11.68 -2.51
N ILE A 128 5.33 -10.48 -2.13
CA ILE A 128 4.76 -10.21 -0.79
C ILE A 128 3.46 -10.99 -0.60
N ARG A 129 2.58 -11.02 -1.62
CA ARG A 129 1.37 -11.83 -1.62
C ARG A 129 1.68 -13.30 -1.35
N ASP A 130 2.62 -13.87 -2.09
CA ASP A 130 3.01 -15.28 -1.95
C ASP A 130 3.54 -15.56 -0.54
N LEU A 131 4.37 -14.66 0.02
CA LEU A 131 4.86 -14.79 1.39
C LEU A 131 3.72 -14.74 2.42
N PHE A 132 2.72 -13.87 2.25
CA PHE A 132 1.56 -13.84 3.14
C PHE A 132 0.69 -15.11 3.03
N ILE A 133 0.52 -15.67 1.83
CA ILE A 133 -0.17 -16.96 1.63
C ILE A 133 0.59 -18.09 2.35
N LEU A 134 1.92 -18.07 2.33
CA LEU A 134 2.73 -19.04 3.06
C LEU A 134 2.64 -18.85 4.59
N ALA A 135 2.37 -17.63 5.06
CA ALA A 135 2.32 -17.29 6.48
C ALA A 135 0.95 -17.54 7.16
N THR A 136 -0.12 -17.78 6.40
CA THR A 136 -1.50 -18.00 6.92
C THR A 136 -1.67 -19.28 7.79
N PRO A 137 -2.68 -19.36 8.68
CA PRO A 137 -2.52 -19.71 10.11
C PRO A 137 -2.38 -21.19 10.49
N ASN A 138 -2.29 -22.12 9.53
CA ASN A 138 -2.10 -23.54 9.90
C ASN A 138 -0.69 -23.85 10.42
N ARG A 139 0.19 -22.85 10.48
CA ARG A 139 1.48 -22.88 11.16
C ARG A 139 1.60 -21.52 11.83
N GLY A 140 1.60 -21.48 13.17
CA GLY A 140 1.84 -20.22 13.91
C GLY A 140 3.03 -19.48 13.30
N GLY A 141 2.90 -18.16 13.15
CA GLY A 141 3.74 -17.33 12.29
C GLY A 141 5.21 -17.75 12.34
N ASP A 142 5.73 -18.27 11.22
CA ASP A 142 7.13 -18.64 11.10
C ASP A 142 7.94 -17.35 11.18
N ALA A 143 8.52 -17.05 12.35
CA ALA A 143 9.23 -15.79 12.60
C ALA A 143 10.27 -15.44 11.50
N PRO A 144 11.03 -16.41 10.95
CA PRO A 144 11.76 -16.26 9.69
C PRO A 144 10.96 -15.69 8.51
N LEU A 145 9.78 -16.25 8.22
CA LEU A 145 8.91 -15.80 7.12
C LEU A 145 8.37 -14.39 7.36
N LEU A 146 8.00 -14.05 8.60
CA LEU A 146 7.54 -12.70 8.94
C LEU A 146 8.66 -11.65 8.78
N ARG A 147 9.90 -11.98 9.15
CA ARG A 147 11.08 -11.16 8.85
C ARG A 147 11.34 -11.05 7.35
N GLN A 148 11.12 -12.12 6.59
CA GLN A 148 11.24 -12.09 5.14
C GLN A 148 10.21 -11.16 4.51
N ILE A 149 8.94 -11.18 4.96
CA ILE A 149 7.91 -10.23 4.54
C ILE A 149 8.36 -8.80 4.84
N ARG A 150 8.81 -8.50 6.07
CA ARG A 150 9.34 -7.18 6.44
C ARG A 150 10.47 -6.72 5.54
N THR A 151 11.40 -7.62 5.22
CA THR A 151 12.53 -7.36 4.33
C THR A 151 12.05 -6.97 2.91
N GLN A 152 11.04 -7.66 2.38
CA GLN A 152 10.44 -7.29 1.09
C GLN A 152 9.66 -5.98 1.15
N LEU A 153 8.91 -5.71 2.24
CA LEU A 153 8.22 -4.43 2.45
C LEU A 153 9.22 -3.26 2.50
N ASN A 154 10.36 -3.45 3.16
CA ASN A 154 11.43 -2.45 3.21
C ASN A 154 11.93 -2.13 1.80
N ALA A 155 12.24 -3.15 0.99
CA ALA A 155 12.74 -2.96 -0.37
C ALA A 155 11.69 -2.31 -1.29
N TRP A 156 10.43 -2.74 -1.21
CA TRP A 156 9.33 -2.16 -1.97
C TRP A 156 9.17 -0.66 -1.71
N ARG A 157 9.33 -0.18 -0.46
CA ARG A 157 9.27 1.26 -0.15
C ARG A 157 10.32 2.11 -0.88
N TYR A 158 11.47 1.54 -1.24
CA TYR A 158 12.44 2.26 -2.07
C TYR A 158 11.95 2.42 -3.51
N ILE A 159 11.22 1.44 -4.04
CA ILE A 159 10.61 1.53 -5.36
C ILE A 159 9.49 2.57 -5.37
N GLU A 160 8.63 2.59 -4.34
CA GLU A 160 7.60 3.63 -4.19
C GLU A 160 8.22 5.04 -4.21
N ARG A 161 9.33 5.25 -3.48
CA ARG A 161 10.04 6.55 -3.48
C ARG A 161 10.57 6.95 -4.86
N LEU A 162 10.99 5.98 -5.67
CA LEU A 162 11.45 6.26 -7.04
C LEU A 162 10.29 6.63 -7.96
N ILE A 163 9.16 5.94 -7.81
CA ILE A 163 7.92 6.28 -8.53
C ILE A 163 7.47 7.70 -8.13
N GLU A 164 7.44 8.04 -6.84
CA GLU A 164 7.11 9.38 -6.32
C GLU A 164 8.04 10.47 -6.90
N GLN A 165 9.33 10.15 -7.11
CA GLN A 165 10.30 11.07 -7.71
C GLN A 165 10.10 11.22 -9.23
N LEU A 166 9.81 10.11 -9.92
CA LEU A 166 9.55 10.07 -11.35
C LEU A 166 8.18 10.63 -11.71
N ASP A 167 7.23 10.69 -10.79
CA ASP A 167 5.90 11.22 -11.03
C ASP A 167 5.29 11.75 -9.72
N SER A 168 5.48 13.05 -9.50
CA SER A 168 4.93 13.76 -8.34
C SER A 168 3.40 13.74 -8.27
N GLU A 169 2.72 13.48 -9.39
CA GLU A 169 1.26 13.37 -9.46
C GLU A 169 0.77 11.91 -9.34
N TYR A 170 1.67 10.92 -9.34
CA TYR A 170 1.31 9.51 -9.23
C TYR A 170 0.81 9.22 -7.81
N PRO A 171 -0.49 8.94 -7.63
CA PRO A 171 -0.99 8.64 -6.30
C PRO A 171 -0.51 7.23 -5.92
N ALA A 172 0.15 7.12 -4.77
CA ALA A 172 0.49 5.84 -4.14
C ALA A 172 -0.73 4.89 -3.98
N ASP A 173 -1.95 5.45 -4.05
CA ASP A 173 -3.21 4.78 -3.72
C ASP A 173 -4.13 4.47 -4.92
N ASN A 174 -3.78 4.83 -6.17
CA ASN A 174 -4.66 4.52 -7.30
C ASN A 174 -3.95 4.46 -8.68
N PRO A 175 -3.61 3.26 -9.21
CA PRO A 175 -2.95 3.13 -10.52
C PRO A 175 -3.84 3.55 -11.70
N GLU A 176 -5.15 3.72 -11.52
CA GLU A 176 -6.07 4.12 -12.60
C GLU A 176 -6.13 5.64 -12.81
N ARG A 177 -5.74 6.46 -11.83
CA ARG A 177 -5.74 7.93 -11.99
C ARG A 177 -4.58 8.47 -12.81
N GLY A 178 -3.45 7.75 -12.88
CA GLY A 178 -2.27 8.16 -13.66
C GLY A 178 -2.39 7.96 -15.18
N ARG A 179 -3.52 7.45 -15.69
CA ARG A 179 -3.76 7.28 -17.15
C ARG A 179 -4.58 8.42 -17.77
N LEU A 180 -5.10 9.35 -16.98
CA LEU A 180 -5.75 10.55 -17.50
C LEU A 180 -4.71 11.64 -17.69
N GLY A 181 -3.92 11.50 -18.76
CA GLY A 181 -3.31 12.66 -19.39
C GLY A 181 -4.40 13.61 -19.90
N PRO A 182 -4.10 14.90 -20.09
CA PRO A 182 -5.07 15.88 -20.53
C PRO A 182 -5.44 15.63 -21.99
N ASP A 183 -6.44 14.78 -22.22
CA ASP A 183 -7.14 14.75 -23.50
C ASP A 183 -8.13 15.92 -23.55
N SER A 184 -7.72 16.90 -24.35
CA SER A 184 -8.60 17.63 -25.26
C SER A 184 -9.71 18.50 -24.66
N GLU A 185 -9.42 19.80 -24.51
CA GLU A 185 -10.36 20.84 -24.96
C GLU A 185 -9.61 21.82 -25.87
N GLN A 186 -9.59 21.48 -27.17
CA GLN A 186 -9.72 22.48 -28.21
C GLN A 186 -11.19 22.85 -28.27
N GLY A 187 -11.48 24.13 -28.04
CA GLY A 187 -12.80 24.76 -28.16
C GLY A 187 -12.66 26.27 -27.98
#